data_AF-A0A1V4XWG9-F1
#
_entry.id   AF-A0A1V4XWG9-F1
#
_cell.length_a   1.000
_cell.length_b   1.000
_cell.length_c   1.000
_cell.angle_alpha   90.00
_cell.angle_beta   90.00
_cell.angle_gamma   90.00
#
_symmetry.space_group_name_H-M   'P 1'
#
loop_
_entity.id
_entity.type
_entity.pdbx_description
1 polymer ?
#
loop_
_entity_poly.entity_id
_entity_poly.type
_entity_poly.pdbx_seq_one_letter_code
_entity_poly.pdbx_strand_id
1 'polypeptide(L)' 'MFEQLEKINTPPEPFEFYTAADLWTNEHTSERMLRFHLDEEVEFYADVAGTPFRPESKEFAVVTTKI' A
#
# COMPACT_ATOMS: atom_id res chain seq x y z
N MET A 1 32.20 4.55 -9.43
CA MET A 1 31.46 3.35 -8.96
C MET A 1 30.77 3.64 -7.63
N PHE A 2 31.49 4.11 -6.60
CA PHE A 2 30.88 4.49 -5.31
C PHE A 2 29.77 5.56 -5.45
N GLU A 3 30.03 6.63 -6.21
CA GLU A 3 29.07 7.72 -6.45
C GLU A 3 27.73 7.26 -7.08
N GLN A 4 27.77 6.20 -7.91
CA GLN A 4 26.54 5.65 -8.50
C GLN A 4 25.68 4.94 -7.45
N LEU A 5 26.31 4.31 -6.46
CA LEU A 5 25.63 3.64 -5.36
C LEU A 5 24.99 4.63 -4.38
N GLU A 6 25.61 5.80 -4.17
CA GLU A 6 25.02 6.87 -3.37
C GLU A 6 23.77 7.44 -4.04
N LYS A 7 23.80 7.64 -5.36
CA LYS A 7 22.67 8.17 -6.11
C LYS A 7 21.44 7.27 -6.09
N ILE A 8 21.61 5.95 -6.22
CA ILE A 8 20.47 5.00 -6.21
C ILE A 8 19.86 4.79 -4.81
N ASN A 9 20.60 5.10 -3.74
CA ASN A 9 20.12 4.99 -2.36
C ASN A 9 19.51 6.30 -1.82
N THR A 10 19.48 7.36 -2.64
CA THR A 10 18.84 8.60 -2.24
C THR A 10 17.31 8.37 -2.20
N PRO A 11 16.61 8.76 -1.12
CA PRO A 11 15.17 8.59 -1.05
C PRO A 11 14.49 9.39 -2.17
N PRO A 12 13.42 8.85 -2.78
CA PRO A 12 12.67 9.55 -3.80
C PRO A 12 11.87 10.71 -3.18
N GLU A 13 11.54 11.70 -4.01
CA GLU A 13 10.63 12.77 -3.61
C GLU A 13 9.21 12.22 -3.38
N PRO A 14 8.40 12.86 -2.51
CA PRO A 14 7.01 12.46 -2.33
C PRO A 14 6.28 12.44 -3.67
N PHE A 15 5.68 11.30 -4.00
CA PHE A 15 4.93 11.07 -5.24
C PHE A 15 5.77 11.12 -6.54
N GLU A 16 7.11 11.04 -6.45
CA GLU A 16 7.98 10.95 -7.63
C GLU A 16 7.65 9.74 -8.51
N PHE A 17 7.23 8.64 -7.87
CA PHE A 17 6.83 7.41 -8.53
C PHE A 17 5.37 7.10 -8.25
N TYR A 18 4.62 6.81 -9.32
CA TYR A 18 3.22 6.41 -9.25
C TYR A 18 3.05 5.03 -9.89
N THR A 19 2.83 4.02 -9.07
CA THR A 19 2.81 2.60 -9.49
C THR A 19 1.41 2.07 -9.76
N ALA A 20 0.36 2.88 -9.61
CA ALA A 20 -1.00 2.37 -9.76
C ALA A 20 -1.26 1.87 -11.18
N ALA A 21 -0.75 2.57 -12.21
CA ALA A 21 -0.87 2.11 -13.59
C ALA A 21 -0.26 0.71 -13.79
N ASP A 22 0.95 0.49 -13.27
CA ASP A 22 1.64 -0.81 -13.38
C ASP A 22 0.89 -1.92 -12.63
N LEU A 23 0.34 -1.61 -11.46
CA LEU A 23 -0.40 -2.56 -10.64
C LEU A 23 -1.76 -2.95 -11.23
N TRP A 24 -2.46 -2.01 -11.89
CA TRP A 24 -3.80 -2.23 -12.45
C TRP A 24 -3.78 -2.79 -13.89
N THR A 25 -2.70 -2.60 -14.64
CA THR A 25 -2.62 -3.02 -16.06
C THR A 25 -2.05 -4.42 -16.26
N ASN A 26 -1.41 -5.01 -15.24
CA ASN A 26 -0.91 -6.38 -15.31
C ASN A 26 -2.00 -7.36 -14.84
N GLU A 27 -2.34 -8.34 -15.68
CA GLU A 27 -3.40 -9.34 -15.43
C GLU A 27 -3.26 -10.02 -14.05
N HIS A 28 -2.07 -10.52 -13.71
CA HIS A 28 -1.82 -11.24 -12.46
C HIS A 28 -1.92 -10.34 -11.21
N THR A 29 -1.53 -9.07 -11.30
CA THR A 29 -1.62 -8.14 -10.15
C THR A 29 -3.00 -7.49 -10.05
N SER A 30 -3.62 -7.21 -11.19
CA SER A 30 -4.92 -6.55 -11.29
C SER A 30 -6.05 -7.37 -10.66
N GLU A 31 -6.06 -8.70 -10.84
CA GLU A 31 -7.07 -9.56 -10.19
C GLU A 31 -7.00 -9.50 -8.66
N ARG A 32 -5.78 -9.44 -8.10
CA ARG A 32 -5.57 -9.32 -6.66
C ARG A 32 -5.95 -7.92 -6.17
N MET A 33 -5.55 -6.88 -6.90
CA MET A 33 -5.93 -5.49 -6.59
C MET A 33 -7.46 -5.31 -6.61
N LEU A 34 -8.13 -5.86 -7.62
CA LEU A 34 -9.57 -5.83 -7.75
C LEU A 34 -10.25 -6.60 -6.62
N ARG A 35 -9.75 -7.80 -6.28
CA ARG A 35 -10.26 -8.57 -5.15
C ARG A 35 -10.19 -7.77 -3.86
N PHE A 36 -9.05 -7.17 -3.54
CA PHE A 36 -8.93 -6.30 -2.35
C PHE A 36 -9.86 -5.09 -2.38
N HIS A 37 -10.13 -4.51 -3.55
CA HIS A 37 -11.04 -3.37 -3.68
C HIS A 37 -12.52 -3.74 -3.52
N LEU A 38 -12.87 -5.00 -3.81
CA LEU A 38 -14.23 -5.52 -3.76
C LEU A 38 -14.48 -6.38 -2.51
N ASP A 39 -13.46 -6.62 -1.69
CA ASP A 39 -13.56 -7.40 -0.47
C ASP A 39 -14.10 -6.53 0.65
N GLU A 40 -15.40 -6.68 0.93
CA GLU A 40 -16.12 -5.97 1.98
C GLU A 40 -15.71 -6.43 3.40
N GLU A 41 -14.97 -7.55 3.55
CA GLU A 41 -14.49 -8.05 4.84
C GLU A 41 -13.17 -7.40 5.28
N VAL A 42 -12.60 -6.49 4.49
CA VAL A 42 -11.37 -5.76 4.86
C VAL A 42 -11.69 -4.75 5.96
N GLU A 43 -11.27 -5.06 7.18
CA GLU A 43 -11.43 -4.19 8.34
C GLU A 43 -10.26 -3.20 8.48
N PHE A 44 -10.59 -1.92 8.66
CA PHE A 44 -9.64 -0.84 8.88
C PHE A 44 -9.56 -0.44 10.36
N TYR A 45 -8.34 -0.36 10.85
CA TYR A 45 -8.02 0.03 12.22
C TYR A 45 -7.09 1.25 12.23
N ALA A 46 -7.01 1.97 13.34
CA ALA A 46 -6.06 3.07 13.54
C ALA A 46 -4.68 2.55 13.99
N ASP A 47 -4.62 1.32 14.53
CA ASP A 47 -3.41 0.68 15.01
C ASP A 47 -3.50 -0.86 14.92
N VAL A 48 -2.39 -1.54 15.20
CA VAL A 48 -2.33 -3.01 15.26
C VAL A 48 -2.98 -3.60 16.52
N ALA A 49 -3.38 -2.76 17.48
CA ALA A 49 -4.08 -3.19 18.69
C ALA A 49 -5.59 -3.34 18.47
N GLY A 50 -6.10 -2.99 17.29
CA GLY A 50 -7.50 -3.14 16.90
C GLY A 50 -8.36 -1.93 17.23
N THR A 51 -7.78 -0.73 17.41
CA THR A 51 -8.56 0.51 17.56
C THR A 51 -9.30 0.81 16.25
N PRO A 52 -10.64 0.99 16.21
CA PRO A 52 -11.36 1.26 14.95
C PRO A 52 -10.85 2.51 14.23
N PHE A 53 -10.73 2.42 12.89
CA PHE A 53 -10.34 3.57 12.08
C PHE A 53 -11.39 4.69 12.14
N ARG A 54 -10.92 5.95 12.16
CA ARG A 54 -11.74 7.15 11.98
C ARG A 54 -11.08 8.05 10.93
N PRO A 55 -11.84 8.84 10.15
CA PRO A 55 -11.27 9.74 9.15
C PRO A 55 -10.24 10.74 9.71
N GLU A 56 -10.33 11.09 10.99
CA GLU A 56 -9.42 12.01 11.67
C GLU A 56 -8.16 11.32 12.24
N SER A 57 -8.05 10.00 12.13
CA SER A 57 -6.88 9.24 12.58
C SER A 57 -5.64 9.62 11.76
N LYS A 58 -4.50 9.77 12.44
CA LYS A 58 -3.22 10.09 11.78
C LYS A 58 -2.58 8.89 11.09
N GLU A 59 -3.03 7.69 11.46
CA GLU A 59 -2.49 6.41 11.00
C GLU A 59 -3.64 5.47 10.68
N PHE A 60 -3.36 4.48 9.84
CA PHE A 60 -4.28 3.39 9.52
C PHE A 60 -3.51 2.07 9.49
N ALA A 61 -4.21 1.01 9.85
CA ALA A 61 -3.77 -0.38 9.82
C ALA A 61 -4.85 -1.21 9.11
N VAL A 62 -4.41 -2.20 8.33
CA VAL A 62 -5.29 -3.11 7.60
C VAL A 62 -5.05 -4.51 8.14
N VAL A 63 -6.12 -5.18 8.57
CA VAL A 63 -6.07 -6.57 9.01
C VAL A 63 -6.76 -7.43 7.98
N THR A 64 -6.09 -8.48 7.53
CA THR A 64 -6.65 -9.47 6.61
C THR A 64 -6.43 -10.86 7.19
N THR A 65 -7.48 -11.67 7.20
CA THR A 65 -7.38 -13.07 7.61
C THR A 65 -6.89 -13.88 6.42
N LYS A 66 -5.78 -14.60 6.58
CA LYS A 66 -5.29 -15.51 5.55
C LYS A 66 -6.24 -16.71 5.46
N ILE A 67 -6.87 -16.88 4.28
CA ILE A 67 -7.65 -18.06 3.91
C ILE A 67 -6.71 -19.23 3.61
#